data_AF-A0A957MBE3-F1
#
_entry.id   AF-A0A957MBE3-F1
#
_cell.length_a   1.000
_cell.length_b   1.000
_cell.length_c   1.000
_cell.angle_alpha   90.00
_cell.angle_beta   90.00
_cell.angle_gamma   90.00
#
_symmetry.space_group_name_H-M   'P 1'
#
loop_
_entity.id
_entity.type
_entity.pdbx_description
1 polymer ?
#
loop_
_entity_poly.entity_id
_entity_poly.type
_entity_poly.pdbx_seq_one_letter_code
_entity_poly.pdbx_strand_id
1 'polypeptide(L)'
;MAGSWQVGNFNTNIADAFDWEAVPNPCGPAACTGMPGGAALVAINSTQHPEGVARVMEYLTSEDVLSEFYARTLFIPGHLGLAEQGVEFQAELPQTITSLNVFASEVGKLAPLAYDLQAYMFNTILFNANRDRLTQVFTGELTLDEAIQKMQEDVDAGIAGAQ
;
A
#
# COMPACT_ATOMS: atom_id res chain seq x y z
N MET A 1 4.33 9.34 -6.39
CA MET A 1 3.32 8.82 -5.45
C MET A 1 3.99 8.61 -4.11
N ALA A 2 3.30 8.90 -3.01
CA ALA A 2 3.76 8.63 -1.66
C ALA A 2 2.69 7.85 -0.89
N GLY A 3 3.10 7.26 0.24
CA GLY A 3 2.23 6.60 1.20
C GLY A 3 3.02 6.33 2.47
N SER A 4 2.49 5.51 3.38
CA SER A 4 3.10 5.26 4.68
C SER A 4 4.55 4.75 4.59
N TRP A 5 4.89 4.01 3.54
CA TRP A 5 6.25 3.51 3.28
C TRP A 5 7.30 4.61 3.06
N GLN A 6 6.90 5.87 2.83
CA GLN A 6 7.83 7.00 2.68
C GLN A 6 8.13 7.72 4.00
N VAL A 7 7.41 7.43 5.08
CA VAL A 7 7.58 8.16 6.35
C VAL A 7 9.01 8.02 6.88
N GLY A 8 9.62 6.84 6.79
CA GLY A 8 11.03 6.65 7.17
C GLY A 8 12.02 7.43 6.29
N ASN A 9 11.72 7.59 5.00
CA ASN A 9 12.53 8.41 4.09
C ASN A 9 12.38 9.90 4.42
N PHE A 10 11.19 10.36 4.79
CA PHE A 10 10.96 11.75 5.18
C PHE A 10 11.63 12.06 6.52
N ASN A 11 11.49 11.16 7.50
CA ASN A 11 12.18 11.25 8.79
C ASN A 11 13.71 11.42 8.63
N THR A 12 14.31 10.68 7.71
CA THR A 12 15.77 10.71 7.50
C THR A 12 16.23 11.85 6.60
N ASN A 13 15.56 12.09 5.47
CA ASN A 13 16.08 12.97 4.41
C ASN A 13 15.51 14.39 4.45
N ILE A 14 14.30 14.57 4.99
CA ILE A 14 13.74 15.91 5.27
C ILE A 14 14.10 16.30 6.70
N ALA A 15 13.94 15.37 7.64
CA ALA A 15 14.16 15.60 9.07
C ALA A 15 13.38 16.83 9.56
N ASP A 16 14.09 17.83 10.08
CA ASP A 16 13.59 19.11 10.59
C ASP A 16 13.89 20.30 9.65
N ALA A 17 14.33 20.03 8.41
CA ALA A 17 14.66 21.10 7.45
C ALA A 17 13.44 21.95 7.07
N PHE A 18 12.24 21.37 7.12
CA PHE A 18 10.95 22.06 7.04
C PHE A 18 9.83 21.19 7.63
N ASP A 19 8.71 21.83 7.97
CA ASP A 19 7.55 21.12 8.55
C ASP A 19 6.86 20.23 7.51
N TRP A 20 6.62 18.97 7.89
CA TRP A 20 5.89 18.01 7.08
C TRP A 20 5.01 17.14 7.98
N GLU A 21 3.85 16.75 7.47
CA GLU A 21 2.94 15.84 8.15
C GLU A 21 2.09 15.09 7.12
N ALA A 22 1.69 13.87 7.46
CA ALA A 22 0.61 13.20 6.75
C ALA A 22 -0.73 13.81 7.17
N VAL A 23 -1.65 13.95 6.22
CA VAL A 23 -3.03 14.38 6.45
C VAL A 23 -4.00 13.27 6.00
N PRO A 24 -5.24 13.23 6.53
CA PRO A 24 -6.24 12.24 6.11
C PRO A 24 -6.51 12.23 4.60
N ASN A 25 -7.02 11.12 4.07
CA ASN A 25 -7.35 11.03 2.65
C ASN A 25 -8.40 12.08 2.27
N PRO A 26 -8.23 12.79 1.15
CA PRO A 26 -9.24 13.71 0.66
C PRO A 26 -10.53 12.96 0.28
N CYS A 27 -11.66 13.62 0.48
CA CYS A 27 -12.97 13.09 0.15
C CYS A 27 -13.35 13.41 -1.30
N GLY A 28 -13.70 12.39 -2.07
CA GLY A 28 -14.39 12.53 -3.35
C GLY A 28 -15.88 12.21 -3.22
N PRO A 29 -16.66 12.34 -4.32
CA PRO A 29 -18.09 12.01 -4.34
C PRO A 29 -18.40 10.56 -3.95
N ALA A 30 -17.45 9.65 -4.14
CA ALA A 30 -17.62 8.22 -3.87
C ALA A 30 -17.16 7.82 -2.45
N ALA A 31 -16.03 8.35 -1.96
CA ALA A 31 -15.45 7.98 -0.66
C ALA A 31 -14.31 8.94 -0.25
N CYS A 32 -13.95 8.91 1.03
CA CYS A 32 -12.68 9.43 1.56
C CYS A 32 -11.75 8.24 1.80
N THR A 33 -11.07 7.77 0.74
CA THR A 33 -10.34 6.49 0.76
C THR A 33 -9.02 6.58 0.01
N GLY A 34 -8.04 5.79 0.46
CA GLY A 34 -6.87 5.44 -0.31
C GLY A 34 -7.02 4.08 -1.01
N MET A 35 -5.92 3.61 -1.61
CA MET A 35 -5.77 2.23 -2.06
C MET A 35 -5.06 1.41 -0.98
N PRO A 36 -5.58 0.26 -0.55
CA PRO A 36 -4.86 -0.63 0.35
C PRO A 36 -3.59 -1.12 -0.35
N GLY A 37 -2.50 -1.09 0.40
CA GLY A 37 -1.22 -1.68 0.01
C GLY A 37 -0.75 -2.65 1.08
N GLY A 38 0.46 -3.19 0.89
CA GLY A 38 1.08 -4.06 1.87
C GLY A 38 2.28 -4.77 1.28
N ALA A 39 3.12 -5.29 2.16
CA ALA A 39 4.19 -6.22 1.81
C ALA A 39 3.98 -7.49 2.60
N ALA A 40 4.16 -8.64 1.96
CA ALA A 40 4.09 -9.93 2.59
C ALA A 40 5.39 -10.69 2.31
N LEU A 41 5.88 -11.41 3.32
CA LEU A 41 6.86 -12.45 3.13
C LEU A 41 6.13 -13.74 2.78
N VAL A 42 6.54 -14.41 1.71
CA VAL A 42 5.90 -15.65 1.24
C VAL A 42 6.90 -16.80 1.20
N ALA A 43 6.47 -17.98 1.65
CA ALA A 43 7.23 -19.21 1.49
C ALA A 43 7.03 -19.79 0.09
N ILE A 44 8.11 -20.24 -0.54
CA ILE A 44 8.07 -20.82 -1.89
C ILE A 44 7.83 -22.34 -1.78
N ASN A 45 6.75 -22.82 -2.40
CA ASN A 45 6.33 -24.22 -2.29
C ASN A 45 7.29 -25.25 -2.93
N SER A 46 8.25 -24.81 -3.74
CA SER A 46 9.27 -25.69 -4.35
C SER A 46 10.51 -25.92 -3.47
N THR A 47 10.55 -25.38 -2.25
CA THR A 47 11.68 -25.55 -1.32
C THR A 47 11.94 -27.02 -1.00
N GLN A 48 13.22 -27.40 -0.93
CA GLN A 48 13.64 -28.72 -0.43
C GLN A 48 13.79 -28.76 1.10
N HIS A 49 13.53 -27.63 1.78
CA HIS A 49 13.66 -27.47 3.23
C HIS A 49 12.39 -26.86 3.85
N PRO A 50 11.21 -27.51 3.73
CA PRO A 50 9.94 -26.94 4.19
C PRO A 50 9.92 -26.66 5.71
N GLU A 51 10.49 -27.55 6.53
CA GLU A 51 10.57 -27.35 7.99
C GLU A 51 11.46 -26.16 8.37
N GLY A 52 12.59 -26.00 7.69
CA GLY A 52 13.49 -24.86 7.90
C GLY A 52 12.86 -23.54 7.50
N VAL A 53 12.14 -23.52 6.39
CA VAL A 53 11.37 -22.33 5.96
C VAL A 53 10.27 -22.03 6.97
N ALA A 54 9.51 -23.02 7.44
CA ALA A 54 8.49 -22.83 8.46
C ALA A 54 9.08 -22.20 9.73
N ARG A 55 10.22 -22.71 10.21
CA ARG A 55 10.94 -22.17 11.38
C ARG A 55 11.31 -20.69 11.21
N VAL A 56 11.79 -20.31 10.03
CA VAL A 56 12.15 -18.91 9.74
C VAL A 56 10.89 -18.03 9.67
N MET A 57 9.83 -18.52 9.02
CA MET A 57 8.57 -17.79 8.96
C MET A 57 7.99 -17.56 10.36
N GLU A 58 7.92 -18.59 11.21
CA GLU A 58 7.48 -18.49 12.60
C GLU A 58 8.27 -17.44 13.39
N TYR A 59 9.59 -17.44 13.26
CA TYR A 59 10.45 -16.45 13.91
C TYR A 59 10.15 -15.03 13.41
N LEU A 60 10.14 -14.84 12.08
CA LEU A 60 9.93 -13.52 11.47
C LEU A 60 8.52 -12.96 11.69
N THR A 61 7.53 -13.83 11.92
CA THR A 61 6.15 -13.42 12.22
C THR A 61 5.83 -13.36 13.71
N SER A 62 6.78 -13.68 14.59
CA SER A 62 6.58 -13.51 16.03
C SER A 62 6.39 -12.04 16.38
N GLU A 63 5.56 -11.75 17.39
CA GLU A 63 5.24 -10.38 17.78
C GLU A 63 6.49 -9.57 18.14
N ASP A 64 7.44 -10.16 18.87
CA ASP A 64 8.69 -9.50 19.25
C ASP A 64 9.50 -9.06 18.01
N VAL A 65 9.68 -9.96 17.04
CA VAL A 65 10.47 -9.69 15.83
C VAL A 65 9.76 -8.71 14.90
N LEU A 66 8.45 -8.87 14.72
CA LEU A 66 7.66 -7.94 13.91
C LEU A 66 7.58 -6.56 14.56
N SER A 67 7.42 -6.47 15.88
CA SER A 67 7.40 -5.21 16.61
C SER A 67 8.71 -4.45 16.43
N GLU A 68 9.85 -5.14 16.59
CA GLU A 68 11.16 -4.55 16.30
C GLU A 68 11.29 -4.08 14.85
N PHE A 69 10.83 -4.89 13.89
CA PHE A 69 10.84 -4.53 12.48
C PHE A 69 10.04 -3.25 12.21
N TYR A 70 8.78 -3.18 12.66
CA TYR A 70 7.94 -1.99 12.46
C TYR A 70 8.53 -0.77 13.18
N ALA A 71 9.04 -0.96 14.39
CA ALA A 71 9.64 0.11 15.18
C ALA A 71 10.82 0.77 14.46
N ARG A 72 11.72 -0.04 13.87
CA ARG A 72 12.92 0.45 13.16
C ARG A 72 12.62 0.96 11.76
N THR A 73 11.67 0.34 11.06
CA THR A 73 11.38 0.68 9.65
C THR A 73 10.34 1.79 9.49
N LEU A 74 9.65 2.16 10.58
CA LEU A 74 8.58 3.15 10.58
C LEU A 74 7.47 2.76 9.60
N PHE A 75 7.13 1.48 9.58
CA PHE A 75 6.03 0.91 8.81
C PHE A 75 4.82 0.66 9.70
N ILE A 76 3.61 0.80 9.13
CA ILE A 76 2.38 0.52 9.86
C ILE A 76 2.23 -1.00 10.01
N PRO A 77 1.93 -1.50 11.22
CA PRO A 77 1.76 -2.93 11.45
C PRO A 77 0.63 -3.54 10.60
N GLY A 78 0.95 -4.59 9.85
CA GLY A 78 -0.04 -5.46 9.20
C GLY A 78 -0.50 -6.64 10.08
N HIS A 79 0.14 -6.83 11.25
CA HIS A 79 -0.21 -7.88 12.20
C HIS A 79 -1.31 -7.39 13.15
N LEU A 80 -2.44 -8.10 13.23
CA LEU A 80 -3.61 -7.66 14.01
C LEU A 80 -3.29 -7.43 15.49
N GLY A 81 -2.54 -8.35 16.13
CA GLY A 81 -2.15 -8.19 17.53
C GLY A 81 -1.29 -6.93 17.78
N LEU A 82 -0.41 -6.58 16.84
CA LEU A 82 0.44 -5.37 16.96
C LEU A 82 -0.32 -4.10 16.56
N ALA A 83 -1.30 -4.21 15.66
CA ALA A 83 -2.19 -3.10 15.34
C ALA A 83 -3.08 -2.72 16.54
N GLU A 84 -3.51 -3.70 17.33
CA GLU A 84 -4.29 -3.49 18.56
C GLU A 84 -3.41 -3.01 19.73
N GLN A 85 -2.25 -3.62 19.95
CA GLN A 85 -1.35 -3.27 21.05
C GLN A 85 -0.57 -1.97 20.80
N GLY A 86 -0.34 -1.62 19.54
CA GLY A 86 0.55 -0.55 19.12
C GLY A 86 2.02 -1.00 19.01
N VAL A 87 2.83 -0.17 18.36
CA VAL A 87 4.28 -0.34 18.24
C VAL A 87 4.97 0.93 18.71
N GLU A 88 5.99 0.79 19.54
CA GLU A 88 6.85 1.89 19.96
C GLU A 88 7.85 2.21 18.83
N PHE A 89 7.46 3.14 17.95
CA PHE A 89 8.29 3.54 16.82
C PHE A 89 9.59 4.22 17.27
N GLN A 90 10.71 3.80 16.67
CA GLN A 90 12.02 4.40 16.89
C GLN A 90 12.18 5.65 16.02
N ALA A 91 11.42 6.70 16.34
CA ALA A 91 11.52 8.00 15.72
C ALA A 91 11.61 9.10 16.78
N GLU A 92 12.56 10.01 16.59
CA GLU A 92 12.78 11.15 17.50
C GLU A 92 11.88 12.34 17.14
N LEU A 93 11.49 12.45 15.87
CA LEU A 93 10.73 13.56 15.33
C LEU A 93 9.23 13.39 15.62
N PRO A 94 8.57 14.32 16.34
CA PRO A 94 7.15 14.24 16.65
C PRO A 94 6.27 14.10 15.40
N GLN A 95 6.62 14.78 14.31
CA GLN A 95 5.88 14.73 13.05
C GLN A 95 5.90 13.35 12.38
N THR A 96 6.95 12.55 12.62
CA THR A 96 7.03 11.17 12.14
C THR A 96 5.98 10.31 12.83
N ILE A 97 5.88 10.40 14.16
CA ILE A 97 4.89 9.68 14.96
C ILE A 97 3.48 10.13 14.59
N THR A 98 3.24 11.44 14.49
CA THR A 98 1.95 11.99 14.04
C THR A 98 1.55 11.43 12.69
N SER A 99 2.48 11.40 11.72
CA SER A 99 2.20 10.91 10.37
C SER A 99 1.86 9.42 10.35
N LEU A 100 2.57 8.59 11.12
CA LEU A 100 2.27 7.15 11.25
C LEU A 100 0.87 6.94 11.84
N ASN A 101 0.50 7.70 12.87
CA ASN A 101 -0.81 7.63 13.49
C ASN A 101 -1.94 8.07 12.54
N VAL A 102 -1.71 9.10 11.72
CA VAL A 102 -2.67 9.52 10.68
C VAL A 102 -2.91 8.36 9.72
N PHE A 103 -1.87 7.78 9.14
CA PHE A 103 -2.05 6.66 8.22
C PHE A 103 -2.72 5.45 8.89
N ALA A 104 -2.36 5.11 10.13
CA ALA A 104 -2.99 4.02 10.87
C ALA A 104 -4.50 4.27 11.05
N SER A 105 -4.90 5.51 11.34
CA SER A 105 -6.32 5.90 11.48
C SER A 105 -7.13 5.83 10.18
N GLU A 106 -6.45 5.87 9.02
CA GLU A 106 -7.08 5.81 7.70
C GLU A 106 -7.33 4.37 7.23
N VAL A 107 -6.65 3.36 7.80
CA VAL A 107 -6.80 1.95 7.40
C VAL A 107 -8.25 1.48 7.53
N GLY A 108 -8.91 1.82 8.64
CA GLY A 108 -10.31 1.46 8.88
C GLY A 108 -11.33 2.20 8.01
N LYS A 109 -10.89 3.19 7.21
CA LYS A 109 -11.74 4.00 6.32
C LYS A 109 -11.62 3.60 4.86
N LEU A 110 -10.77 2.63 4.54
CA LEU A 110 -10.57 2.17 3.18
C LEU A 110 -11.88 1.58 2.63
N ALA A 111 -12.28 2.05 1.45
CA ALA A 111 -13.51 1.62 0.82
C ALA A 111 -13.45 0.13 0.42
N PRO A 112 -14.53 -0.64 0.56
CA PRO A 112 -14.56 -2.05 0.16
C PRO A 112 -14.09 -2.29 -1.28
N LEU A 113 -14.52 -1.43 -2.22
CA LEU A 113 -14.11 -1.50 -3.62
C LEU A 113 -12.59 -1.43 -3.81
N ALA A 114 -11.86 -0.72 -2.93
CA ALA A 114 -10.42 -0.60 -3.02
C ALA A 114 -9.74 -1.94 -2.66
N TYR A 115 -10.27 -2.68 -1.69
CA TYR A 115 -9.84 -4.05 -1.39
C TYR A 115 -10.21 -5.03 -2.50
N ASP A 116 -11.44 -4.92 -3.03
CA ASP A 116 -11.88 -5.77 -4.13
C ASP A 116 -10.97 -5.60 -5.35
N LEU A 117 -10.63 -4.34 -5.71
CA LEU A 117 -9.71 -4.05 -6.80
C LEU A 117 -8.29 -4.56 -6.52
N GLN A 118 -7.77 -4.39 -5.30
CA GLN A 118 -6.45 -4.89 -4.92
C GLN A 118 -6.37 -6.42 -5.05
N ALA A 119 -7.37 -7.15 -4.57
CA ALA A 119 -7.42 -8.60 -4.57
C ALA A 119 -7.91 -9.20 -5.89
N TYR A 120 -8.35 -8.37 -6.84
CA TYR A 120 -8.90 -8.85 -8.10
C TYR A 120 -7.85 -9.60 -8.92
N MET A 121 -8.19 -10.80 -9.39
CA MET A 121 -7.27 -11.66 -10.16
C MET A 121 -6.72 -10.97 -11.41
N PHE A 122 -7.50 -10.07 -12.02
CA PHE A 122 -7.09 -9.29 -13.20
C PHE A 122 -6.69 -7.85 -12.86
N ASN A 123 -6.35 -7.56 -11.61
CA ASN A 123 -5.97 -6.20 -11.16
C ASN A 123 -4.89 -5.55 -12.03
N THR A 124 -3.92 -6.34 -12.51
CA THR A 124 -2.81 -5.86 -13.32
C THR A 124 -3.28 -5.35 -14.68
N ILE A 125 -4.28 -6.01 -15.28
CA ILE A 125 -4.90 -5.55 -16.54
C ILE A 125 -5.59 -4.21 -16.30
N LEU A 126 -6.38 -4.09 -15.23
CA LEU A 126 -7.06 -2.85 -14.88
C LEU A 126 -6.05 -1.72 -14.61
N PHE A 127 -5.02 -1.95 -13.79
CA PHE A 127 -4.02 -0.93 -13.45
C PHE A 127 -3.24 -0.46 -14.66
N ASN A 128 -2.86 -1.37 -15.56
CA ASN A 128 -2.15 -1.00 -16.79
C ASN A 128 -3.03 -0.17 -17.72
N ALA A 129 -4.28 -0.58 -17.96
CA ALA A 129 -5.22 0.17 -18.79
C ALA A 129 -5.45 1.58 -18.22
N ASN A 130 -5.70 1.69 -16.90
CA ASN A 130 -5.86 2.99 -16.24
C ASN A 130 -4.61 3.86 -16.37
N ARG A 131 -3.42 3.33 -16.04
CA ARG A 131 -2.15 4.06 -16.13
C ARG A 131 -1.93 4.60 -17.55
N ASP A 132 -2.02 3.73 -18.54
CA ASP A 132 -1.66 4.07 -19.91
C ASP A 132 -2.64 5.08 -20.49
N ARG A 133 -3.95 4.83 -20.36
CA ARG A 133 -4.96 5.71 -20.94
C ARG A 133 -5.07 7.06 -20.22
N LEU A 134 -4.91 7.11 -18.89
CA LEU A 134 -4.83 8.39 -18.18
C LEU A 134 -3.57 9.17 -18.54
N THR A 135 -2.44 8.49 -18.80
CA THR A 135 -1.22 9.16 -19.29
C THR A 135 -1.49 9.86 -20.63
N GLN A 136 -2.20 9.20 -21.55
CA GLN A 136 -2.58 9.79 -22.84
C GLN A 136 -3.52 11.00 -22.68
N VAL A 137 -4.38 11.01 -21.67
CA VAL A 137 -5.18 12.20 -21.33
C VAL A 137 -4.27 13.33 -20.87
N PHE A 138 -3.33 13.06 -19.97
CA PHE A 138 -2.42 14.08 -19.43
C PHE A 138 -1.47 14.65 -20.49
N THR A 139 -1.09 13.87 -21.49
CA THR A 139 -0.28 14.35 -22.63
C THR A 139 -1.10 15.01 -23.74
N GLY A 140 -2.44 14.98 -23.64
CA GLY A 140 -3.34 15.56 -24.63
C GLY A 140 -3.54 14.71 -25.89
N GLU A 141 -3.13 13.44 -25.87
CA GLU A 141 -3.35 12.49 -26.97
C GLU A 141 -4.79 12.02 -27.07
N LEU A 142 -5.50 11.94 -25.93
CA LEU A 142 -6.90 11.54 -25.85
C LEU A 142 -7.69 12.50 -24.97
N THR A 143 -8.97 12.65 -25.26
CA THR A 143 -9.94 13.17 -24.28
C THR A 143 -10.21 12.13 -23.18
N LEU A 144 -10.77 12.58 -22.06
CA LEU A 144 -11.13 11.66 -20.96
C LEU A 144 -12.17 10.62 -21.41
N ASP A 145 -13.16 11.02 -22.21
CA ASP A 145 -14.21 10.11 -22.70
C ASP A 145 -13.64 9.02 -23.62
N GLU A 146 -12.74 9.39 -24.55
CA GLU A 146 -12.04 8.43 -25.41
C GLU A 146 -11.15 7.48 -24.59
N ALA A 147 -10.47 8.01 -23.57
CA ALA A 147 -9.64 7.20 -22.69
C ALA A 147 -10.48 6.19 -21.90
N ILE A 148 -11.64 6.57 -21.37
CA ILE A 148 -12.56 5.66 -20.65
C ILE A 148 -13.01 4.52 -21.57
N GLN A 149 -13.41 4.84 -22.80
CA GLN A 149 -13.79 3.81 -23.77
C GLN A 149 -12.63 2.84 -24.05
N LYS A 150 -11.42 3.39 -24.28
CA LYS A 150 -10.23 2.57 -24.54
C LYS A 150 -9.79 1.73 -23.33
N MET A 151 -9.97 2.24 -22.11
CA MET A 151 -9.73 1.44 -20.90
C MET A 151 -10.65 0.22 -20.87
N GLN A 152 -11.93 0.39 -21.19
CA GLN A 152 -12.87 -0.72 -21.24
C GLN A 152 -12.46 -1.75 -22.32
N GLU A 153 -12.14 -1.29 -23.53
CA GLU A 153 -11.68 -2.14 -24.62
C GLU A 153 -10.42 -2.95 -24.23
N ASP A 154 -9.42 -2.29 -23.61
CA ASP A 154 -8.20 -2.95 -23.13
C ASP A 154 -8.48 -3.98 -22.03
N VAL A 155 -9.36 -3.65 -21.09
CA VAL A 155 -9.72 -4.55 -19.99
C VAL A 155 -10.46 -5.78 -20.52
N ASP A 156 -11.45 -5.59 -21.40
CA ASP A 156 -12.21 -6.68 -22.01
C ASP A 156 -11.30 -7.62 -22.80
N ALA A 157 -10.42 -7.05 -23.65
CA ALA A 157 -9.45 -7.83 -24.41
C ALA A 157 -8.44 -8.55 -23.51
N GLY A 158 -7.95 -7.87 -22.47
CA GLY A 158 -6.98 -8.44 -21.52
C GLY A 158 -7.56 -9.60 -20.72
N ILE A 159 -8.80 -9.49 -20.25
CA ILE A 159 -9.48 -10.57 -19.53
C ILE A 159 -9.77 -11.74 -20.48
N ALA A 160 -10.27 -11.46 -21.69
CA ALA A 160 -10.54 -12.52 -22.67
C ALA A 160 -9.27 -13.30 -23.07
N GLY A 161 -8.12 -12.63 -23.15
CA GLY A 161 -6.84 -13.27 -23.46
C GLY A 161 -6.20 -14.05 -22.30
N ALA A 162 -6.67 -13.86 -21.07
CA ALA A 162 -6.18 -14.55 -19.87
C ALA A 162 -7.02 -15.79 -19.49
N GLN A 163 -8.13 -16.03 -20.19
CA GLN A 163 -9.01 -17.20 -20.06
C GLN A 163 -8.61 -18.31 -21.04
#